data_AF-B7KSU8-F1
#
_entry.id   AF-B7KSU8-F1
#
_cell.length_a   1.000
_cell.length_b   1.000
_cell.length_c   1.000
_cell.angle_alpha   90.00
_cell.angle_beta   90.00
_cell.angle_gamma   90.00
#
_symmetry.space_group_name_H-M   'P 1'
#
loop_
_entity.id
_entity.type
_entity.pdbx_description
1 polymer ?
#
loop_
_entity_poly.entity_id
_entity_poly.type
_entity_poly.pdbx_seq_one_letter_code
_entity_poly.pdbx_strand_id
1 'polypeptide(L)'
;MAIPSWPSSLPDLRGSLSSGGSTNLHPSVQATQFDDGPPRMRRRQLFVTTPVSMTIVLTLDQFVIFKAFHLNDLNTGARRFMAPVLLPDMRLIGQRVCWIQGEVAFKPFGPTQYQVSFTLVVQDW
;
A
#
# COMPACT_ATOMS: atom_id res chain seq x y z
N MET A 1 4.28 -18.73 -10.00
CA MET A 1 2.89 -18.27 -9.78
C MET A 1 2.84 -16.78 -10.12
N ALA A 2 1.83 -16.33 -10.87
CA ALA A 2 1.71 -14.94 -11.28
C ALA A 2 1.29 -14.07 -10.08
N ILE A 3 1.85 -12.87 -9.97
CA ILE A 3 1.43 -11.87 -8.98
C ILE A 3 0.13 -11.24 -9.50
N PRO A 4 -0.97 -11.23 -8.73
CA PRO A 4 -2.22 -10.61 -9.16
C PRO A 4 -2.02 -9.10 -9.39
N SER A 5 -2.75 -8.54 -10.35
CA SER A 5 -2.72 -7.10 -10.66
C SER A 5 -3.93 -6.40 -10.05
N TRP A 6 -3.72 -5.14 -9.65
CA TRP A 6 -4.79 -4.24 -9.24
C TRP A 6 -5.84 -4.16 -10.37
N PRO A 7 -7.14 -4.37 -10.07
CA PRO A 7 -8.18 -4.35 -11.07
C PRO A 7 -8.24 -2.99 -11.78
N SER A 8 -8.29 -2.99 -13.12
CA SER A 8 -8.32 -1.77 -13.94
C SER A 8 -9.61 -0.96 -13.80
N SER A 9 -10.68 -1.57 -13.26
CA SER A 9 -11.94 -0.92 -12.94
C SER A 9 -11.91 -0.11 -11.63
N LEU A 10 -10.89 -0.34 -10.79
CA LEU A 10 -10.67 0.43 -9.58
C LEU A 10 -9.82 1.68 -9.90
N PRO A 11 -10.02 2.78 -9.16
CA PRO A 11 -9.20 3.97 -9.33
C PRO A 11 -7.71 3.68 -9.06
N ASP A 12 -6.84 4.46 -9.70
CA ASP A 12 -5.41 4.44 -9.42
C ASP A 12 -5.13 4.72 -7.94
N LEU A 13 -4.09 4.09 -7.39
CA LEU A 13 -3.69 4.26 -6.00
C LEU A 13 -2.88 5.57 -5.82
N ARG A 14 -3.58 6.70 -5.96
CA ARG A 14 -3.02 8.04 -5.77
C ARG A 14 -3.15 8.55 -4.34
N GLY A 15 -4.04 7.94 -3.56
CA GLY A 15 -4.52 8.50 -2.29
C GLY A 15 -5.43 9.69 -2.53
N SER A 16 -6.36 9.94 -1.61
CA SER A 16 -7.02 11.25 -1.51
C SER A 16 -5.98 12.32 -1.13
N LEU A 17 -6.28 13.60 -1.38
CA LEU A 17 -5.41 14.75 -1.07
C LEU A 17 -4.88 14.77 0.39
N SER A 18 -5.54 14.06 1.31
CA SER A 18 -5.15 13.90 2.72
C SER A 18 -4.55 12.53 3.09
N SER A 19 -4.38 11.62 2.13
CA SER A 19 -3.96 10.23 2.35
C SER A 19 -2.96 9.72 1.30
N GLY A 20 -2.13 10.61 0.77
CA GLY A 20 -1.11 10.30 -0.26
C GLY A 20 0.31 10.31 0.28
N GLY A 21 0.49 10.27 1.60
CA GLY A 21 1.80 10.43 2.25
C GLY A 21 2.21 9.21 3.06
N SER A 22 3.52 8.97 3.13
CA SER A 22 4.10 8.13 4.19
C SER A 22 4.50 9.01 5.36
N THR A 23 4.31 8.52 6.57
CA THR A 23 4.83 9.16 7.79
C THR A 23 6.36 9.13 7.84
N ASN A 24 7.02 8.21 7.12
CA ASN A 24 8.47 8.06 7.13
C ASN A 24 9.02 7.96 5.69
N LEU A 25 9.98 8.80 5.34
CA LEU A 25 10.63 8.79 4.02
C LEU A 25 11.52 7.54 3.81
N HIS A 26 12.03 6.97 4.90
CA HIS A 26 12.89 5.78 4.91
C HIS A 26 12.55 4.92 6.14
N PRO A 27 12.74 3.59 6.10
CA PRO A 27 12.65 2.77 7.30
C PRO A 27 13.70 3.24 8.32
N SER A 28 13.33 3.25 9.61
CA SER A 28 14.27 3.58 10.68
C SER A 28 15.41 2.55 10.72
N VAL A 29 16.63 3.04 10.87
CA VAL A 29 17.80 2.16 10.95
C VAL A 29 17.72 1.39 12.26
N GLN A 30 17.61 0.07 12.18
CA GLN A 30 17.58 -0.79 13.35
C GLN A 30 19.02 -0.96 13.85
N ALA A 31 19.37 -0.27 14.95
CA ALA A 31 20.66 -0.43 15.60
C ALA A 31 20.63 -1.69 16.48
N THR A 32 21.45 -2.68 16.15
CA THR A 32 21.73 -3.79 17.06
C THR A 32 22.87 -3.34 17.97
N GLN A 33 22.58 -3.16 19.26
CA GLN A 33 23.60 -2.84 20.26
C GLN A 33 24.39 -4.13 20.55
N PHE A 34 25.67 -4.12 20.20
CA PHE A 34 26.61 -5.16 20.63
C PHE A 34 27.23 -4.72 21.95
N ASP A 35 27.37 -5.64 22.89
CA ASP A 35 27.93 -5.36 24.24
C ASP A 35 29.41 -4.95 24.19
N ASP A 36 30.12 -5.22 23.09
CA ASP A 36 31.54 -4.86 22.93
C ASP A 36 31.93 -4.67 21.45
N GLY A 37 31.71 -3.47 20.90
CA GLY A 37 32.21 -3.06 19.57
C GLY A 37 31.35 -2.04 18.80
N PRO A 38 31.91 -1.38 17.76
CA PRO A 38 31.17 -0.42 16.95
C PRO A 38 29.96 -1.07 16.27
N PRO A 39 28.78 -0.43 16.26
CA PRO A 39 27.56 -1.02 15.73
C PRO A 39 27.72 -1.32 14.22
N ARG A 40 27.55 -2.59 13.84
CA ARG A 40 27.61 -3.00 12.44
C ARG A 40 26.23 -2.86 11.80
N MET A 41 26.01 -1.77 11.07
CA MET A 41 24.79 -1.57 10.30
C MET A 41 24.80 -2.47 9.05
N ARG A 42 23.87 -3.43 8.95
CA ARG A 42 23.60 -4.19 7.72
C ARG A 42 22.20 -3.89 7.23
N ARG A 43 22.07 -3.50 5.97
CA ARG A 43 20.78 -3.40 5.28
C ARG A 43 20.24 -4.82 5.07
N ARG A 44 19.20 -5.21 5.80
CA ARG A 44 18.61 -6.57 5.75
C ARG A 44 17.74 -6.80 4.51
N GLN A 45 17.23 -5.74 3.88
CA GLN A 45 16.35 -5.81 2.71
C GLN A 45 16.98 -5.13 1.50
N LEU A 46 17.01 -5.85 0.36
CA LEU A 46 17.49 -5.34 -0.92
C LEU A 46 16.62 -4.19 -1.46
N PHE A 47 15.37 -4.12 -1.02
CA PHE A 47 14.36 -3.15 -1.47
C PHE A 47 13.92 -2.27 -0.31
N VAL A 48 13.54 -1.03 -0.61
CA VAL A 48 12.93 -0.13 0.40
C VAL A 48 11.44 -0.40 0.40
N THR A 49 10.83 -0.57 1.57
CA THR A 49 9.39 -0.79 1.68
C THR A 49 8.80 0.37 2.45
N THR A 50 7.86 1.09 1.85
CA THR A 50 7.29 2.28 2.45
C THR A 50 5.80 2.08 2.72
N PRO A 51 5.37 2.10 3.99
CA PRO A 51 3.95 2.09 4.32
C PRO A 51 3.34 3.47 4.03
N VAL A 52 2.26 3.48 3.27
CA VAL A 52 1.50 4.66 2.85
C VAL A 52 0.07 4.48 3.31
N SER A 53 -0.44 5.43 4.10
CA SER A 53 -1.85 5.42 4.54
C SER A 53 -2.74 5.81 3.37
N MET A 54 -3.38 4.83 2.74
CA MET A 54 -4.17 5.00 1.52
C MET A 54 -5.66 5.16 1.86
N THR A 55 -6.31 6.12 1.22
CA THR A 55 -7.77 6.25 1.22
C THR A 55 -8.24 6.49 -0.20
N ILE A 56 -9.20 5.70 -0.65
CA ILE A 56 -9.83 5.79 -1.96
C ILE A 56 -11.35 5.86 -1.82
N VAL A 57 -12.00 6.56 -2.74
CA VAL A 57 -13.46 6.61 -2.84
C VAL A 57 -13.88 5.71 -4.00
N LEU A 58 -14.80 4.79 -3.72
CA LEU A 58 -15.30 3.80 -4.65
C LEU A 58 -16.82 3.98 -4.83
N THR A 59 -17.30 3.75 -6.04
CA THR A 59 -18.74 3.50 -6.28
C THR A 59 -19.16 2.15 -5.67
N LEU A 60 -20.47 1.89 -5.61
CA LEU A 60 -21.00 0.59 -5.15
C LEU A 60 -20.38 -0.59 -5.90
N ASP A 61 -20.36 -0.53 -7.23
CA ASP A 61 -19.84 -1.61 -8.08
C ASP A 61 -18.34 -1.81 -7.86
N GLN A 62 -17.59 -0.70 -7.78
CA GLN A 62 -16.15 -0.75 -7.49
C GLN A 62 -15.86 -1.32 -6.10
N PHE A 63 -16.69 -1.03 -5.10
CA PHE A 63 -16.54 -1.59 -3.77
C PHE A 63 -16.71 -3.11 -3.77
N VAL A 64 -17.68 -3.65 -4.53
CA VAL A 64 -17.86 -5.09 -4.70
C VAL A 64 -16.62 -5.74 -5.35
N ILE A 65 -16.09 -5.11 -6.40
CA ILE A 65 -14.87 -5.57 -7.08
C ILE A 65 -13.67 -5.56 -6.12
N PHE A 66 -13.47 -4.47 -5.38
CA PHE A 66 -12.40 -4.35 -4.39
C PHE A 66 -12.51 -5.43 -3.31
N LYS A 67 -13.73 -5.67 -2.79
CA LYS A 67 -13.97 -6.70 -1.78
C LYS A 67 -13.62 -8.09 -2.32
N ALA A 68 -14.05 -8.42 -3.55
CA ALA A 68 -13.73 -9.70 -4.18
C ALA A 68 -12.22 -9.87 -4.37
N PHE A 69 -11.54 -8.84 -4.87
CA PHE A 69 -10.08 -8.83 -5.04
C PHE A 69 -9.35 -9.03 -3.70
N HIS A 70 -9.75 -8.30 -2.66
CA HIS A 70 -9.12 -8.40 -1.35
C HIS A 70 -9.30 -9.77 -0.70
N LEU A 71 -10.49 -10.35 -0.79
CA LEU A 71 -10.79 -11.66 -0.18
C LEU A 71 -10.20 -12.81 -0.99
N ASN A 72 -10.41 -12.84 -2.30
CA ASN A 72 -10.12 -13.99 -3.14
C ASN A 72 -8.69 -13.95 -3.72
N ASP A 73 -8.29 -12.84 -4.32
CA ASP A 73 -7.00 -12.74 -5.01
C ASP A 73 -5.86 -12.49 -4.03
N LEU A 74 -6.11 -11.63 -3.03
CA LEU A 74 -5.11 -11.28 -2.02
C LEU A 74 -5.10 -12.20 -0.79
N ASN A 75 -6.04 -13.14 -0.69
CA ASN A 75 -6.24 -13.98 0.49
C ASN A 75 -6.29 -13.13 1.77
N THR A 76 -7.26 -12.20 1.84
CA THR A 76 -7.42 -11.24 2.95
C THR A 76 -6.17 -10.38 3.21
N GLY A 77 -5.49 -9.94 2.14
CA GLY A 77 -4.31 -9.06 2.22
C GLY A 77 -2.98 -9.76 2.49
N ALA A 78 -2.95 -11.10 2.59
CA ALA A 78 -1.73 -11.86 2.83
C ALA A 78 -0.79 -11.96 1.60
N ARG A 79 -1.28 -11.63 0.40
CA ARG A 79 -0.51 -11.71 -0.85
C ARG A 79 -0.09 -10.34 -1.37
N ARG A 80 1.03 -10.34 -2.12
CA ARG A 80 1.50 -9.20 -2.90
C ARG A 80 0.73 -9.07 -4.21
N PHE A 81 0.62 -7.86 -4.72
CA PHE A 81 0.00 -7.54 -6.00
C PHE A 81 0.74 -6.41 -6.73
N MET A 82 0.55 -6.30 -8.03
CA MET A 82 1.06 -5.19 -8.85
C MET A 82 0.01 -4.09 -8.93
N ALA A 83 0.36 -2.83 -8.66
CA ALA A 83 -0.58 -1.73 -8.73
C ALA A 83 0.02 -0.42 -9.29
N PRO A 84 -0.81 0.41 -9.96
CA PRO A 84 -0.45 1.77 -10.29
C PRO A 84 -0.49 2.65 -9.04
N VAL A 85 0.68 3.06 -8.54
CA VAL A 85 0.82 3.90 -7.34
C VAL A 85 1.43 5.25 -7.69
N LEU A 86 0.93 6.32 -7.07
CA LEU A 86 1.55 7.64 -7.18
C LEU A 86 2.93 7.65 -6.49
N LEU A 87 3.96 8.01 -7.26
CA LEU A 87 5.33 8.07 -6.76
C LEU A 87 5.57 9.38 -5.96
N PRO A 88 6.59 9.42 -5.09
CA PRO A 88 6.89 10.58 -4.24
C PRO A 88 7.10 11.89 -5.02
N ASP A 89 7.55 11.80 -6.29
CA ASP A 89 7.72 12.95 -7.18
C ASP A 89 6.39 13.61 -7.59
N MET A 90 5.24 13.04 -7.20
CA MET A 90 3.86 13.51 -7.45
C MET A 90 3.49 13.69 -8.94
N ARG A 91 4.41 13.38 -9.85
CA ARG A 91 4.28 13.57 -11.30
C ARG A 91 3.88 12.30 -12.05
N LEU A 92 4.25 11.14 -11.52
CA LEU A 92 4.15 9.87 -12.23
C LEU A 92 3.44 8.81 -11.39
N ILE A 93 2.67 7.99 -12.10
CA ILE A 93 2.09 6.76 -11.57
C ILE A 93 2.95 5.61 -12.07
N GLY A 94 3.59 4.93 -11.13
CA GLY A 94 4.44 3.79 -11.40
C GLY A 94 3.74 2.48 -11.07
N GLN A 95 3.96 1.45 -11.87
CA GLN A 95 3.62 0.08 -11.47
C GLN A 95 4.60 -0.38 -10.39
N ARG A 96 4.07 -0.79 -9.24
CA ARG A 96 4.86 -1.26 -8.09
C ARG A 96 4.27 -2.53 -7.51
N VAL A 97 5.14 -3.32 -6.88
CA VAL A 97 4.71 -4.45 -6.04
C VAL A 97 4.25 -3.87 -4.70
N CYS A 98 3.03 -4.20 -4.32
CA CYS A 98 2.41 -3.73 -3.10
C CYS A 98 1.79 -4.86 -2.30
N TRP A 99 1.50 -4.61 -1.04
CA TRP A 99 0.59 -5.42 -0.24
C TRP A 99 -0.15 -4.53 0.76
N ILE A 100 -1.27 -5.04 1.27
CA ILE A 100 -2.05 -4.36 2.30
C ILE A 100 -1.54 -4.85 3.65
N GLN A 101 -1.20 -3.92 4.54
CA GLN A 101 -0.78 -4.23 5.90
C GLN A 101 -1.91 -3.93 6.88
N GLY A 102 -2.24 -4.92 7.71
CA GLY A 102 -3.27 -4.79 8.72
C GLY A 102 -4.67 -4.88 8.13
N GLU A 103 -5.59 -4.12 8.70
CA GLU A 103 -7.01 -4.16 8.37
C GLU A 103 -7.38 -3.17 7.27
N VAL A 104 -8.45 -3.50 6.54
CA VAL A 104 -9.10 -2.59 5.60
C VAL A 104 -10.37 -2.07 6.25
N ALA A 105 -10.45 -0.77 6.45
CA ALA A 105 -11.64 -0.09 6.93
C ALA A 105 -12.44 0.47 5.75
N PHE A 106 -13.77 0.46 5.85
CA PHE A 106 -14.64 1.16 4.91
C PHE A 106 -15.77 1.86 5.64
N LYS A 107 -16.25 2.96 5.07
CA LYS A 107 -17.43 3.69 5.55
C LYS A 107 -18.22 4.29 4.38
N PRO A 108 -19.54 4.50 4.53
CA PRO A 108 -20.32 5.24 3.54
C PRO A 108 -19.76 6.66 3.34
N PHE A 109 -19.73 7.12 2.09
CA PHE A 109 -19.26 8.45 1.70
C PHE A 109 -20.28 9.07 0.74
N GLY A 110 -21.40 9.58 1.27
CA GLY A 110 -22.54 10.01 0.45
C GLY A 110 -23.47 8.86 0.07
N PRO A 111 -24.44 9.10 -0.84
CA PRO A 111 -25.56 8.18 -1.05
C PRO A 111 -25.20 6.91 -1.84
N THR A 112 -24.13 6.93 -2.65
CA THR A 112 -23.80 5.85 -3.61
C THR A 112 -22.31 5.51 -3.66
N GLN A 113 -21.55 5.95 -2.66
CA GLN A 113 -20.09 5.76 -2.62
C GLN A 113 -19.64 5.27 -1.25
N TYR A 114 -18.53 4.54 -1.25
CA TYR A 114 -17.81 4.09 -0.08
C TYR A 114 -16.42 4.70 -0.06
N GLN A 115 -15.99 5.15 1.11
CA GLN A 115 -14.61 5.50 1.37
C GLN A 115 -13.93 4.26 1.99
N VAL A 116 -12.86 3.80 1.36
CA VAL A 116 -12.05 2.67 1.84
C VAL A 116 -10.68 3.18 2.24
N SER A 117 -10.23 2.81 3.43
CA SER A 117 -8.96 3.22 4.03
C SER A 117 -8.16 2.00 4.46
N PHE A 118 -6.88 1.96 4.11
CA PHE A 118 -5.96 0.87 4.43
C PHE A 118 -4.50 1.33 4.35
N THR A 119 -3.60 0.59 4.98
CA THR A 119 -2.16 0.83 4.83
C THR A 119 -1.63 0.04 3.65
N LEU A 120 -1.21 0.74 2.60
CA LEU A 120 -0.54 0.15 1.44
C LEU A 120 0.96 0.16 1.68
N VAL A 121 1.60 -1.00 1.67
CA VAL A 121 3.06 -1.05 1.67
C VAL A 121 3.55 -1.19 0.24
N VAL A 122 4.36 -0.23 -0.19
CA VAL A 122 4.90 -0.14 -1.54
C VAL A 122 6.36 -0.55 -1.53
N GLN A 123 6.73 -1.48 -2.40
CA GLN A 123 8.12 -1.83 -2.63
C GLN A 123 8.75 -0.82 -3.61
N ASP A 124 9.91 -0.27 -3.24
CA ASP A 124 10.69 0.72 -3.99
C ASP A 124 9.87 1.97 -4.35
N TRP A 125 9.28 2.58 -3.31
CA TRP A 125 8.52 3.83 -3.38
C TRP A 125 9.43 5.04 -3.60
#